data_AF-A0AA43EHS5-F1
#
_entry.id   AF-A0AA43EHS5-F1
#
_cell.length_a   1.000
_cell.length_b   1.000
_cell.length_c   1.000
_cell.angle_alpha   90.00
_cell.angle_beta   90.00
_cell.angle_gamma   90.00
#
_symmetry.space_group_name_H-M   'P 1'
#
loop_
_entity.id
_entity.type
_entity.pdbx_description
1 polymer ?
#
loop_
_entity_poly.entity_id
_entity_poly.type
_entity_poly.pdbx_seq_one_letter_code
_entity_poly.pdbx_strand_id
1 'polypeptide(L)'
;MASAARRNRHAPGLALRLAAPYLAVGVFWCLFENAWLAILAYHAQIIGWAWGSRPDFSKPHFTPTTAFVLLAVLAGPALYIVLPHIVRVDLALWLARYHLTGANLLIMVPYFGLVHPLLEQIHWTPLRARTRFAHAAFAGYHLLVLASLLTAPWLALCFGVLWLASWMWARTTRVGGSLLPATVSQALADLGIVLAAVVLAA
;
A
#
# COMPACT_ATOMS: atom_id res chain seq x y z
N MET A 1 28.41 18.92 -6.82
CA MET A 1 27.20 18.93 -5.96
C MET A 1 26.12 19.97 -6.36
N ALA A 2 26.38 20.90 -7.29
CA ALA A 2 25.40 21.94 -7.70
C ALA A 2 24.31 21.50 -8.72
N SER A 3 24.34 20.25 -9.21
CA SER A 3 23.39 19.75 -10.25
C SER A 3 22.07 19.21 -9.68
N ALA A 4 22.02 18.82 -8.40
CA ALA A 4 20.81 18.29 -7.77
C ALA A 4 19.78 19.37 -7.40
N ALA A 5 20.23 20.60 -7.14
CA ALA A 5 19.37 21.69 -6.67
C ALA A 5 18.43 22.28 -7.75
N ARG A 6 18.74 22.11 -9.05
CA ARG A 6 17.92 22.67 -10.14
C ARG A 6 16.75 21.78 -10.60
N ARG A 7 16.70 20.49 -10.24
CA ARG A 7 15.63 19.57 -10.72
C ARG A 7 14.31 19.63 -9.93
N ASN A 8 14.24 20.35 -8.81
CA ASN A 8 13.04 20.36 -7.96
C ASN A 8 11.99 21.44 -8.32
N ARG A 9 12.19 22.23 -9.39
CA ARG A 9 11.25 23.32 -9.74
C ARG A 9 9.91 22.86 -10.33
N HIS A 10 9.76 21.58 -10.66
CA HIS A 10 8.52 21.00 -11.18
C HIS A 10 7.96 19.86 -10.30
N ALA A 11 8.43 19.74 -9.06
CA ALA A 11 7.87 18.74 -8.16
C ALA A 11 6.35 19.03 -8.00
N PRO A 12 5.47 18.06 -8.32
CA PRO A 12 4.04 18.25 -8.15
C PRO A 12 3.72 18.66 -6.71
N GLY A 13 2.73 19.53 -6.56
CA GLY A 13 2.28 20.00 -5.26
C GLY A 13 1.97 18.84 -4.31
N LEU A 14 2.22 19.04 -3.02
CA LEU A 14 1.95 18.04 -1.97
C LEU A 14 0.53 17.47 -2.08
N ALA A 15 -0.47 18.34 -2.33
CA ALA A 15 -1.86 17.94 -2.49
C ALA A 15 -2.06 16.94 -3.65
N LEU A 16 -1.45 17.20 -4.81
CA LEU A 16 -1.56 16.30 -5.96
C LEU A 16 -0.96 14.93 -5.66
N ARG A 17 0.19 14.87 -4.99
CA ARG A 17 0.82 13.61 -4.61
C ARG A 17 -0.04 12.82 -3.62
N LEU A 18 -0.64 13.49 -2.64
CA LEU A 18 -1.57 12.85 -1.69
C LEU A 18 -2.86 12.37 -2.37
N ALA A 19 -3.32 13.07 -3.40
CA ALA A 19 -4.52 12.73 -4.16
C ALA A 19 -4.28 11.64 -5.23
N ALA A 20 -3.03 11.40 -5.64
CA ALA A 20 -2.66 10.46 -6.70
C ALA A 20 -3.33 9.08 -6.61
N PRO A 21 -3.28 8.35 -5.47
CA PRO A 21 -3.95 7.06 -5.36
C PRO A 21 -5.48 7.19 -5.35
N TYR A 22 -6.03 8.28 -4.81
CA TYR A 22 -7.48 8.55 -4.86
C TYR A 22 -7.97 8.74 -6.30
N LEU A 23 -7.19 9.44 -7.13
CA LEU A 23 -7.51 9.62 -8.54
C LEU A 23 -7.41 8.30 -9.31
N ALA A 24 -6.34 7.52 -9.09
CA ALA A 24 -6.17 6.24 -9.75
C ALA A 24 -7.27 5.23 -9.37
N VAL A 25 -7.57 5.08 -8.08
CA VAL A 25 -8.65 4.22 -7.60
C VAL A 25 -10.00 4.78 -8.02
N GLY A 26 -10.28 6.06 -7.77
CA GLY A 26 -11.55 6.69 -8.13
C GLY A 26 -11.91 6.52 -9.61
N VAL A 27 -10.93 6.64 -10.52
CA VAL A 27 -11.17 6.42 -11.95
C VAL A 27 -11.22 4.93 -12.27
N PHE A 28 -10.15 4.19 -12.05
CA PHE A 28 -10.03 2.83 -12.62
C PHE A 28 -10.72 1.76 -11.77
N TRP A 29 -10.78 1.92 -10.45
CA TRP A 29 -11.53 1.02 -9.59
C TRP A 29 -13.02 1.35 -9.61
N CYS A 30 -13.41 2.60 -9.34
CA CYS A 30 -14.82 2.93 -9.15
C CYS A 30 -15.60 3.10 -10.46
N LEU A 31 -14.97 3.56 -11.56
CA LEU A 31 -15.67 3.76 -12.84
C LEU A 31 -15.47 2.58 -13.81
N PHE A 32 -14.25 2.05 -13.89
CA PHE A 32 -13.91 0.97 -14.83
C PHE A 32 -13.90 -0.43 -14.22
N GLU A 33 -14.09 -0.54 -12.90
CA GLU A 33 -14.08 -1.82 -12.17
C GLU A 33 -12.84 -2.67 -12.47
N ASN A 34 -11.67 -2.03 -12.60
CA ASN A 34 -10.43 -2.69 -12.98
C ASN A 34 -9.30 -2.43 -11.98
N ALA A 35 -8.99 -3.44 -11.18
CA ALA A 35 -7.97 -3.35 -10.14
C ALA A 35 -6.57 -3.11 -10.71
N TRP A 36 -6.20 -3.83 -11.79
CA TRP A 36 -4.88 -3.70 -12.40
C TRP A 36 -4.64 -2.31 -12.96
N LEU A 37 -5.61 -1.73 -13.66
CA LEU A 37 -5.49 -0.36 -14.15
C LEU A 37 -5.33 0.65 -13.01
N ALA A 38 -6.06 0.49 -11.90
CA ALA A 38 -5.92 1.35 -10.73
C ALA A 38 -4.50 1.28 -10.14
N ILE A 39 -3.98 0.07 -9.93
CA ILE A 39 -2.64 -0.17 -9.39
C ILE A 39 -1.56 0.40 -10.33
N LEU A 40 -1.62 0.05 -11.62
CA LEU A 40 -0.61 0.43 -12.60
C LEU A 40 -0.62 1.94 -12.86
N ALA A 41 -1.80 2.59 -12.90
CA ALA A 41 -1.89 4.03 -13.06
C ALA A 41 -1.32 4.79 -11.85
N TYR A 42 -1.55 4.30 -10.64
CA TYR A 42 -0.92 4.88 -9.45
C TYR A 42 0.60 4.70 -9.47
N HIS A 43 1.08 3.50 -9.78
CA HIS A 43 2.51 3.20 -9.85
C HIS A 43 3.23 3.96 -10.97
N ALA A 44 2.59 4.19 -12.12
CA ALA A 44 3.13 5.04 -13.18
C ALA A 44 3.38 6.48 -12.69
N GLN A 45 2.47 7.04 -11.89
CA GLN A 45 2.65 8.36 -11.28
C GLN A 45 3.82 8.37 -10.29
N ILE A 46 3.95 7.32 -9.47
CA ILE A 46 5.07 7.18 -8.54
C ILE A 46 6.40 7.17 -9.30
N ILE A 47 6.52 6.33 -10.33
CA ILE A 47 7.73 6.20 -11.14
C ILE A 47 8.08 7.53 -11.80
N GLY A 48 7.10 8.23 -12.39
CA GLY A 48 7.31 9.53 -13.01
C GLY A 48 7.85 10.60 -12.03
N TRP A 49 7.35 10.62 -10.79
CA TRP A 49 7.79 11.59 -9.78
C TRP A 49 9.05 11.19 -9.03
N ALA A 50 9.30 9.89 -8.89
CA ALA A 50 10.48 9.35 -8.26
C ALA A 50 11.66 9.24 -9.24
N TRP A 51 11.47 9.57 -10.53
CA TRP A 51 12.51 9.46 -11.54
C TRP A 51 13.77 10.24 -11.16
N GLY A 52 14.90 9.54 -11.03
CA GLY A 52 16.17 10.13 -10.62
C GLY A 52 16.34 10.34 -9.10
N SER A 53 15.33 10.03 -8.28
CA SER A 53 15.49 9.91 -6.84
C SER A 53 16.20 8.59 -6.50
N ARG A 54 17.05 8.61 -5.48
CA ARG A 54 17.74 7.41 -4.97
C ARG A 54 17.21 7.11 -3.59
N PRO A 55 16.17 6.27 -3.45
CA PRO A 55 15.70 5.84 -2.15
C PRO A 55 16.81 5.11 -1.39
N ASP A 56 16.89 5.35 -0.08
CA ASP A 56 17.90 4.74 0.77
C ASP A 56 17.43 3.39 1.30
N PHE A 57 18.02 2.33 0.76
CA PHE A 57 17.85 0.93 1.18
C PHE A 57 19.11 0.37 1.84
N SER A 58 19.96 1.24 2.41
CA SER A 58 21.15 0.82 3.14
C SER A 58 20.80 -0.06 4.36
N LYS A 59 21.83 -0.71 4.91
CA LYS A 59 21.69 -1.62 6.06
C LYS A 59 21.05 -0.86 7.24
N PRO A 60 19.87 -1.29 7.72
CA PRO A 60 19.17 -0.57 8.78
C PRO A 60 19.90 -0.72 10.12
N HIS A 61 19.74 0.29 10.97
CA HIS A 61 20.01 0.13 12.40
C HIS A 61 18.86 -0.66 13.04
N PHE A 62 19.18 -1.85 13.56
CA PHE A 62 18.19 -2.66 14.26
C PHE A 62 17.80 -1.99 15.58
N THR A 63 16.51 -1.71 15.71
CA THR A 63 15.93 -1.12 16.91
C THR A 63 14.74 -1.94 17.38
N PRO A 64 14.27 -1.81 18.63
CA PRO A 64 13.07 -2.49 19.09
C PRO A 64 11.84 -2.22 18.21
N THR A 65 11.76 -1.06 17.54
CA THR A 65 10.68 -0.77 16.59
C THR A 65 10.73 -1.61 15.31
N THR A 66 11.87 -2.25 15.03
CA THR A 66 12.03 -3.17 13.90
C THR A 66 11.34 -4.51 14.18
N ALA A 67 11.12 -4.88 15.45
CA ALA A 67 10.39 -6.10 15.80
C ALA A 67 8.93 -6.08 15.30
N PHE A 68 8.33 -4.89 15.13
CA PHE A 68 6.99 -4.74 14.55
C PHE A 68 6.88 -5.26 13.12
N VAL A 69 8.00 -5.37 12.38
CA VAL A 69 8.04 -6.00 11.05
C VAL A 69 7.49 -7.43 11.12
N LEU A 70 7.77 -8.16 12.20
CA LEU A 70 7.33 -9.54 12.38
C LEU A 70 5.80 -9.65 12.58
N LEU A 71 5.16 -8.61 13.14
CA LEU A 71 3.70 -8.62 13.29
C LEU A 71 2.97 -8.58 11.94
N ALA A 72 3.61 -8.08 10.88
CA ALA A 72 3.02 -8.07 9.55
C ALA A 72 2.77 -9.48 8.98
N VAL A 73 3.53 -10.48 9.43
CA VAL A 73 3.31 -11.90 9.05
C VAL A 73 1.93 -12.39 9.49
N LEU A 74 1.35 -11.78 10.54
CA LEU A 74 0.03 -12.15 11.05
C LEU A 74 -1.12 -11.62 10.18
N ALA A 75 -0.87 -10.72 9.23
CA ALA A 75 -1.93 -10.14 8.40
C ALA A 75 -2.66 -11.19 7.55
N GLY A 76 -1.92 -12.10 6.91
CA GLY A 76 -2.49 -13.20 6.13
C GLY A 76 -3.34 -14.15 6.96
N PRO A 77 -2.79 -14.78 8.02
CA PRO A 77 -3.57 -15.64 8.92
C PRO A 77 -4.79 -14.95 9.53
N ALA A 78 -4.65 -13.69 9.96
CA ALA A 78 -5.76 -12.93 10.50
C ALA A 78 -6.87 -12.73 9.46
N LEU A 79 -6.54 -12.36 8.22
CA LEU A 79 -7.54 -12.24 7.17
C LEU A 79 -8.12 -13.58 6.75
N TYR A 80 -7.32 -14.64 6.67
CA TYR A 80 -7.84 -15.97 6.33
C TYR A 80 -8.97 -16.39 7.28
N ILE A 81 -8.83 -16.09 8.57
CA ILE A 81 -9.83 -16.40 9.60
C ILE A 81 -10.98 -15.39 9.56
N VAL A 82 -10.69 -14.08 9.52
CA VAL A 82 -11.70 -13.04 9.75
C VAL A 82 -12.50 -12.72 8.48
N LEU A 83 -11.86 -12.73 7.31
CA LEU A 83 -12.43 -12.23 6.05
C LEU A 83 -13.80 -12.87 5.71
N PRO A 84 -14.00 -14.21 5.79
CA PRO A 84 -15.28 -14.83 5.47
C PRO A 84 -16.46 -14.34 6.32
N HIS A 85 -16.20 -13.78 7.50
CA HIS A 85 -17.22 -13.31 8.43
C HIS A 85 -17.57 -11.82 8.28
N ILE A 86 -16.77 -11.07 7.52
CA ILE A 86 -16.85 -9.60 7.48
C ILE A 86 -17.15 -9.04 6.09
N VAL A 87 -16.97 -9.86 5.04
CA VAL A 87 -17.34 -9.51 3.67
C VAL A 87 -18.86 -9.46 3.53
N ARG A 88 -19.35 -8.49 2.74
CA ARG A 88 -20.79 -8.36 2.44
C ARG A 88 -21.20 -9.00 1.11
N VAL A 89 -20.21 -9.43 0.33
CA VAL A 89 -20.35 -10.09 -0.96
C VAL A 89 -19.43 -11.30 -0.99
N ASP A 90 -19.76 -12.28 -1.82
CA ASP A 90 -18.88 -13.41 -2.08
C ASP A 90 -17.52 -12.94 -2.61
N LEU A 91 -16.44 -13.44 -2.03
CA LEU A 91 -15.08 -12.99 -2.33
C LEU A 91 -14.67 -13.34 -3.76
N ALA A 92 -15.02 -14.54 -4.25
CA ALA A 92 -14.67 -14.98 -5.60
C ALA A 92 -15.41 -14.15 -6.66
N LEU A 93 -16.70 -13.85 -6.44
CA LEU A 93 -17.46 -12.94 -7.31
C LEU A 93 -16.91 -11.52 -7.28
N TRP A 94 -16.52 -11.02 -6.11
CA TRP A 94 -15.89 -9.71 -5.99
C TRP A 94 -14.57 -9.64 -6.75
N LEU A 95 -13.70 -10.64 -6.59
CA LEU A 95 -12.44 -10.74 -7.33
C LEU A 95 -12.67 -10.81 -8.85
N ALA A 96 -13.66 -11.60 -9.29
CA ALA A 96 -14.01 -11.71 -10.71
C ALA A 96 -14.45 -10.37 -11.30
N ARG A 97 -15.29 -9.62 -10.58
CA ARG A 97 -15.76 -8.29 -10.99
C ARG A 97 -14.61 -7.32 -11.24
N TYR A 98 -13.57 -7.37 -10.41
CA TYR A 98 -12.41 -6.46 -10.53
C TYR A 98 -11.25 -7.03 -11.36
N HIS A 99 -11.49 -8.09 -12.14
CA HIS A 99 -10.52 -8.78 -12.99
C HIS A 99 -9.32 -9.38 -12.22
N LEU A 100 -9.55 -9.79 -10.98
CA LEU A 100 -8.56 -10.40 -10.06
C LEU A 100 -8.78 -11.91 -9.89
N THR A 101 -8.95 -12.66 -10.98
CA THR A 101 -9.13 -14.12 -10.95
C THR A 101 -8.10 -14.86 -11.79
N GLY A 102 -7.96 -16.17 -11.58
CA GLY A 102 -7.05 -17.02 -12.35
C GLY A 102 -5.62 -16.51 -12.37
N ALA A 103 -5.03 -16.39 -13.57
CA ALA A 103 -3.66 -15.92 -13.75
C ALA A 103 -3.43 -14.49 -13.20
N ASN A 104 -4.43 -13.61 -13.28
CA ASN A 104 -4.30 -12.23 -12.78
C ASN A 104 -4.09 -12.21 -11.26
N LEU A 105 -4.82 -13.06 -10.52
CA LEU A 105 -4.65 -13.17 -9.07
C LEU A 105 -3.29 -13.78 -8.69
N LEU A 106 -2.85 -14.79 -9.44
CA LEU A 106 -1.53 -15.41 -9.21
C LEU A 106 -0.38 -14.44 -9.49
N ILE A 107 -0.51 -13.56 -10.49
CA ILE A 107 0.47 -12.50 -10.77
C ILE A 107 0.48 -11.43 -9.67
N MET A 108 -0.64 -11.18 -8.98
CA MET A 108 -0.66 -10.27 -7.84
C MET A 108 0.26 -10.73 -6.72
N VAL A 109 0.44 -12.03 -6.50
CA VAL A 109 1.27 -12.58 -5.41
C VAL A 109 2.72 -12.02 -5.46
N PRO A 110 3.52 -12.25 -6.52
CA PRO A 110 4.86 -11.68 -6.59
C PRO A 110 4.84 -10.15 -6.74
N TYR A 111 3.79 -9.58 -7.35
CA TYR A 111 3.69 -8.13 -7.51
C TYR A 111 3.53 -7.40 -6.18
N PHE A 112 2.63 -7.86 -5.32
CA PHE A 112 2.38 -7.33 -3.98
C PHE A 112 3.46 -7.74 -2.97
N GLY A 113 4.18 -8.84 -3.22
CA GLY A 113 5.35 -9.20 -2.41
C GLY A 113 6.61 -8.38 -2.70
N LEU A 114 6.72 -7.76 -3.89
CA LEU A 114 7.99 -7.16 -4.35
C LEU A 114 7.84 -5.72 -4.85
N VAL A 115 7.02 -5.51 -5.88
CA VAL A 115 6.97 -4.25 -6.64
C VAL A 115 6.14 -3.20 -5.92
N HIS A 116 4.93 -3.57 -5.50
CA HIS A 116 4.01 -2.67 -4.81
C HIS A 116 4.59 -2.06 -3.53
N PRO A 117 5.07 -2.84 -2.54
CA PRO A 117 5.60 -2.29 -1.29
C PRO A 117 6.80 -1.35 -1.54
N LEU A 118 7.63 -1.67 -2.52
CA LEU A 118 8.77 -0.83 -2.90
C LEU A 118 8.30 0.55 -3.37
N LEU A 119 7.40 0.58 -4.35
CA LEU A 119 6.91 1.83 -4.95
C LEU A 119 6.13 2.67 -3.93
N GLU A 120 5.28 2.02 -3.13
CA GLU A 120 4.55 2.66 -2.05
C GLU A 120 5.46 3.34 -1.02
N GLN A 121 6.50 2.65 -0.56
CA GLN A 121 7.42 3.22 0.44
C GLN A 121 8.24 4.38 -0.12
N ILE A 122 8.64 4.32 -1.40
CA ILE A 122 9.28 5.43 -2.12
C ILE A 122 8.33 6.64 -2.19
N HIS A 123 7.05 6.41 -2.48
CA HIS A 123 6.06 7.46 -2.60
C HIS A 123 5.72 8.11 -1.26
N TRP A 124 5.35 7.30 -0.27
CA TRP A 124 4.72 7.77 0.97
C TRP A 124 5.71 8.27 2.02
N THR A 125 6.94 7.74 2.07
CA THR A 125 7.92 8.17 3.08
C THR A 125 8.19 9.67 3.07
N PRO A 126 8.54 10.31 1.93
CA PRO A 126 8.74 11.75 1.91
C PRO A 126 7.46 12.55 2.21
N LEU A 127 6.27 12.00 1.96
CA LEU A 127 5.00 12.66 2.28
C LEU A 127 4.71 12.65 3.78
N ARG A 128 4.93 11.49 4.44
CA ARG A 128 4.81 11.33 5.90
C ARG A 128 5.79 12.21 6.67
N ALA A 129 6.97 12.45 6.10
CA ALA A 129 7.95 13.39 6.67
C ALA A 129 7.48 14.85 6.59
N ARG A 130 6.63 15.21 5.62
CA ARG A 130 6.15 16.58 5.40
C ARG A 130 4.84 16.90 6.12
N THR A 131 3.97 15.92 6.32
CA THR A 131 2.67 16.14 6.96
C THR A 131 2.11 14.90 7.63
N ARG A 132 1.51 15.08 8.82
CA ARG A 132 0.82 13.99 9.54
C ARG A 132 -0.44 13.51 8.80
N PHE A 133 -1.05 14.37 7.98
CA PHE A 133 -2.19 14.01 7.16
C PHE A 133 -1.88 12.91 6.15
N ALA A 134 -0.61 12.69 5.80
CA ALA A 134 -0.21 11.61 4.89
C ALA A 134 -0.58 10.22 5.43
N HIS A 135 -0.61 10.01 6.75
CA HIS A 135 -1.04 8.74 7.33
C HIS A 135 -2.53 8.49 7.13
N ALA A 136 -3.35 9.51 7.33
CA ALA A 136 -4.79 9.45 7.08
C ALA A 136 -5.08 9.31 5.58
N ALA A 137 -4.35 10.04 4.72
CA ALA A 137 -4.47 9.92 3.27
C ALA A 137 -4.12 8.51 2.78
N PHE A 138 -3.03 7.93 3.30
CA PHE A 138 -2.63 6.54 3.04
C PHE A 138 -3.75 5.56 3.40
N ALA A 139 -4.27 5.62 4.62
CA ALA A 139 -5.32 4.71 5.06
C ALA A 139 -6.64 4.94 4.29
N GLY A 140 -7.00 6.19 4.04
CA GLY A 140 -8.27 6.57 3.44
C GLY A 140 -8.44 6.11 1.98
N TYR A 141 -7.37 6.10 1.17
CA TYR A 141 -7.52 5.69 -0.23
C TYR A 141 -7.80 4.19 -0.34
N HIS A 142 -7.24 3.38 0.57
CA HIS A 142 -7.53 1.95 0.66
C HIS A 142 -9.00 1.70 1.01
N LEU A 143 -9.63 2.58 1.79
CA LEU A 143 -11.05 2.44 2.09
C LEU A 143 -11.94 2.55 0.85
N LEU A 144 -11.52 3.23 -0.21
CA LEU A 144 -12.28 3.28 -1.46
C LEU A 144 -12.40 1.88 -2.08
N VAL A 145 -11.31 1.12 -2.06
CA VAL A 145 -11.28 -0.27 -2.51
C VAL A 145 -12.10 -1.15 -1.56
N LEU A 146 -11.79 -1.08 -0.27
CA LEU A 146 -12.41 -1.93 0.76
C LEU A 146 -13.91 -1.67 0.93
N ALA A 147 -14.40 -0.46 0.67
CA ALA A 147 -15.82 -0.12 0.80
C ALA A 147 -16.71 -0.86 -0.21
N SER A 148 -16.11 -1.40 -1.28
CA SER A 148 -16.83 -2.28 -2.20
C SER A 148 -17.06 -3.69 -1.61
N LEU A 149 -16.26 -4.11 -0.63
CA LEU A 149 -16.20 -5.46 -0.07
C LEU A 149 -16.73 -5.57 1.38
N LEU A 150 -16.45 -4.57 2.21
CA LEU A 150 -16.68 -4.60 3.67
C LEU A 150 -17.83 -3.70 4.12
N THR A 151 -18.34 -3.95 5.34
CA THR A 151 -19.32 -3.08 6.00
C THR A 151 -18.64 -1.93 6.77
N ALA A 152 -19.40 -0.88 7.13
CA ALA A 152 -18.85 0.34 7.72
C ALA A 152 -18.04 0.13 9.04
N PRO A 153 -18.46 -0.71 9.99
CA PRO A 153 -17.66 -0.97 11.19
C PRO A 153 -16.27 -1.55 10.88
N TRP A 154 -16.20 -2.48 9.92
CA TRP A 154 -14.94 -3.08 9.49
C TRP A 154 -14.08 -2.10 8.70
N LEU A 155 -14.67 -1.18 7.92
CA LEU A 155 -13.92 -0.09 7.29
C LEU A 155 -13.26 0.82 8.32
N ALA A 156 -13.95 1.16 9.40
CA ALA A 156 -13.39 1.97 10.48
C ALA A 156 -12.22 1.25 11.17
N LEU A 157 -12.33 -0.06 11.41
CA LEU A 157 -11.24 -0.87 11.95
C LEU A 157 -10.04 -0.92 10.99
N CYS A 158 -10.26 -1.21 9.70
CA CYS A 158 -9.23 -1.23 8.68
C CYS A 158 -8.51 0.13 8.58
N PHE A 159 -9.25 1.23 8.65
CA PHE A 159 -8.66 2.57 8.68
C PHE A 159 -7.69 2.73 9.85
N GLY A 160 -8.10 2.35 11.07
CA GLY A 160 -7.25 2.42 12.26
C GLY A 160 -5.99 1.58 12.13
N VAL A 161 -6.12 0.34 11.63
CA VAL A 161 -4.98 -0.57 11.41
C VAL A 161 -4.01 -0.01 10.37
N LEU A 162 -4.51 0.43 9.21
CA LEU A 162 -3.68 0.98 8.13
C LEU A 162 -3.01 2.30 8.53
N TRP A 163 -3.72 3.16 9.27
CA TRP A 163 -3.17 4.40 9.80
C TRP A 163 -2.02 4.10 10.79
N LEU A 164 -2.21 3.14 11.70
CA LEU A 164 -1.19 2.73 12.67
C LEU A 164 0.02 2.09 11.98
N ALA A 165 -0.20 1.22 10.99
CA ALA A 165 0.86 0.63 10.18
C ALA A 165 1.69 1.71 9.48
N SER A 166 1.03 2.68 8.83
CA SER A 166 1.68 3.82 8.17
C SER A 166 2.52 4.65 9.14
N TRP A 167 2.02 4.88 10.36
CA TRP A 167 2.76 5.58 11.41
C TRP A 167 3.96 4.78 11.91
N MET A 168 3.79 3.47 12.15
CA MET A 168 4.86 2.55 12.55
C MET A 168 5.99 2.52 11.51
N TRP A 169 5.66 2.36 10.24
CA TRP A 169 6.65 2.38 9.16
C TRP A 169 7.42 3.70 9.13
N ALA A 170 6.74 4.85 9.25
CA ALA A 170 7.43 6.14 9.33
C ALA A 170 8.33 6.28 10.56
N ARG A 171 7.97 5.67 11.69
CA ARG A 171 8.84 5.64 12.88
C ARG A 171 10.05 4.74 12.65
N THR A 172 9.86 3.53 12.15
CA THR A 172 10.94 2.57 11.90
C THR A 172 11.92 3.09 10.85
N THR A 173 11.44 3.72 9.77
CA THR A 173 12.32 4.36 8.78
C THR A 173 13.12 5.52 9.37
N ARG A 174 12.50 6.39 10.18
CA ARG A 174 13.20 7.54 10.80
C ARG A 174 14.27 7.10 11.79
N VAL A 175 13.97 6.11 12.63
CA VAL A 175 14.89 5.63 13.67
C VAL A 175 15.97 4.72 13.06
N GLY A 176 15.60 3.87 12.11
CA GLY A 176 16.51 2.91 11.48
C GLY A 176 17.36 3.48 10.35
N GLY A 177 17.03 4.68 9.85
CA GLY A 177 17.76 5.34 8.76
C GLY A 177 17.58 4.68 7.38
N SER A 178 16.64 3.75 7.22
CA SER A 178 16.48 2.95 6.00
C SER A 178 15.02 2.66 5.70
N LEU A 179 14.67 2.59 4.41
CA LEU A 179 13.35 2.17 3.94
C LEU A 179 13.14 0.64 4.03
N LEU A 180 14.22 -0.12 4.18
CA LEU A 180 14.17 -1.58 4.07
C LEU A 180 13.20 -2.23 5.08
N PRO A 181 13.23 -1.93 6.39
CA PRO A 181 12.33 -2.59 7.34
C PRO A 181 10.85 -2.30 7.06
N ALA A 182 10.51 -1.06 6.69
CA ALA A 182 9.14 -0.68 6.34
C ALA A 182 8.68 -1.41 5.07
N THR A 183 9.54 -1.50 4.06
CA THR A 183 9.26 -2.18 2.79
C THR A 183 9.06 -3.68 3.00
N VAL A 184 9.91 -4.33 3.81
CA VAL A 184 9.76 -5.75 4.16
C VAL A 184 8.49 -5.99 4.97
N SER A 185 8.19 -5.14 5.95
CA SER A 185 6.95 -5.24 6.73
C SER A 185 5.72 -5.12 5.84
N GLN A 186 5.69 -4.15 4.93
CA GLN A 186 4.59 -4.00 3.99
C GLN A 186 4.48 -5.23 3.07
N ALA A 187 5.60 -5.67 2.48
CA ALA A 187 5.64 -6.85 1.61
C ALA A 187 5.08 -8.11 2.29
N LEU A 188 5.44 -8.35 3.56
CA LEU A 188 4.94 -9.50 4.32
C LEU A 188 3.44 -9.42 4.57
N ALA A 189 2.93 -8.23 4.91
CA ALA A 189 1.50 -8.02 5.08
C ALA A 189 0.75 -8.24 3.76
N ASP A 190 1.16 -7.56 2.70
CA ASP A 190 0.53 -7.58 1.39
C ASP A 190 0.54 -8.99 0.78
N LEU A 191 1.68 -9.70 0.86
CA LEU A 191 1.79 -11.08 0.41
C LEU A 191 0.85 -12.00 1.19
N GLY A 192 0.81 -11.88 2.51
CA GLY A 192 -0.09 -12.67 3.36
C GLY A 192 -1.56 -12.43 3.02
N ILE A 193 -1.95 -11.18 2.78
CA ILE A 193 -3.31 -10.77 2.40
C ILE A 193 -3.70 -11.39 1.04
N VAL A 194 -2.84 -11.28 0.03
CA VAL A 194 -3.13 -11.83 -1.31
C VAL A 194 -3.17 -13.36 -1.27
N LEU A 195 -2.27 -14.03 -0.54
CA LEU A 195 -2.31 -15.48 -0.39
C LEU A 195 -3.59 -15.95 0.32
N ALA A 196 -4.04 -15.25 1.37
CA ALA A 196 -5.31 -15.54 2.02
C ALA A 196 -6.48 -15.41 1.02
N ALA A 197 -6.48 -14.36 0.19
CA ALA A 197 -7.49 -14.18 -0.84
C ALA A 197 -7.46 -15.29 -1.91
N VAL A 198 -6.27 -15.74 -2.34
CA VAL A 198 -6.11 -16.87 -3.26
C VAL A 198 -6.74 -18.13 -2.70
N VAL A 199 -6.44 -18.46 -1.44
CA VAL A 199 -6.95 -19.69 -0.81
C VAL A 199 -8.47 -19.61 -0.60
N LEU A 200 -8.99 -18.46 -0.17
CA LEU A 200 -10.43 -18.28 0.08
C LEU A 200 -11.28 -18.20 -1.19
N ALA A 201 -10.67 -17.90 -2.34
CA ALA A 201 -11.35 -17.79 -3.62
C ALA A 201 -11.18 -19.01 -4.54
N ALA A 202 -10.37 -20.00 -4.12
CA ALA A 202 -10.17 -21.28 -4.81
C ALA A 202 -11.31 -22.24 -4.52
#